data_AF-A0A264W7T4-F1
#
_entry.id   AF-A0A264W7T4-F1
#
_cell.length_a   1.000
_cell.length_b   1.000
_cell.length_c   1.000
_cell.angle_alpha   90.00
_cell.angle_beta   90.00
_cell.angle_gamma   90.00
#
_symmetry.space_group_name_H-M   'P 1'
#
loop_
_entity.id
_entity.type
_entity.pdbx_description
1 polymer ?
#
loop_
_entity_poly.entity_id
_entity_poly.type
_entity_poly.pdbx_seq_one_letter_code
_entity_poly.pdbx_strand_id
1 'polypeptide(L)' 'MFPVLETDRLTLRQIKDQDAEAIFACFSNHEVTRHYGIENMGSIEEAMSMVQSFAGLYQEKRGIRWGIERRDTK' A
#
# COMPACT_ATOMS: atom_id res chain seq x y z
N MET A 1 -1.28 6.90 -16.91
CA MET A 1 0.05 6.31 -16.61
C MET A 1 0.39 6.70 -15.19
N PHE A 2 0.63 5.72 -14.30
CA PHE A 2 0.90 5.99 -12.89
C PHE A 2 2.32 6.54 -12.71
N PRO A 3 2.51 7.67 -12.00
CA PRO A 3 3.84 8.27 -11.83
C PRO A 3 4.69 7.46 -10.86
N VAL A 4 5.93 7.17 -11.25
CA VAL A 4 6.95 6.59 -10.38
C VAL A 4 7.87 7.71 -9.93
N LEU A 5 8.06 7.85 -8.61
CA LEU A 5 8.99 8.80 -8.03
C LEU A 5 10.17 8.06 -7.42
N GLU A 6 11.34 8.66 -7.56
CA GLU A 6 12.60 8.04 -7.18
C GLU A 6 13.39 8.97 -6.26
N THR A 7 14.04 8.37 -5.27
CA THR A 7 14.98 9.05 -4.36
C THR A 7 16.22 8.18 -4.24
N ASP A 8 17.24 8.65 -3.52
CA ASP A 8 18.46 7.87 -3.28
C ASP A 8 18.20 6.50 -2.65
N ARG A 9 17.16 6.39 -1.82
CA ARG A 9 16.89 5.18 -1.01
C ARG A 9 15.57 4.48 -1.35
N LEU A 10 14.63 5.19 -1.97
CA LEU A 10 13.25 4.73 -2.11
C LEU A 10 12.76 4.87 -3.56
N THR A 11 11.91 3.93 -3.95
CA THR A 11 11.08 4.00 -5.14
C THR A 11 9.62 4.06 -4.70
N LEU A 12 8.92 5.12 -5.09
CA LEU A 12 7.50 5.29 -4.87
C LEU A 12 6.78 4.86 -6.15
N ARG A 13 6.13 3.71 -6.10
CA ARG A 13 5.49 3.08 -7.27
C ARG A 13 4.02 2.79 -7.02
N GLN A 14 3.32 2.40 -8.09
CA GLN A 14 1.97 1.87 -7.96
C GLN A 14 1.97 0.62 -7.07
N ILE A 15 1.01 0.55 -6.15
CA ILE A 15 0.71 -0.65 -5.37
C ILE A 15 -0.01 -1.65 -6.28
N LYS A 16 0.44 -2.91 -6.27
CA LYS A 16 -0.13 -4.01 -7.06
C LYS A 16 -0.57 -5.14 -6.14
N ASP A 17 -1.33 -6.10 -6.68
CA ASP A 17 -1.85 -7.24 -5.91
C ASP A 17 -0.75 -8.07 -5.24
N GLN A 18 0.45 -8.10 -5.82
CA GLN A 18 1.62 -8.76 -5.24
C GLN A 18 2.10 -8.11 -3.94
N ASP A 19 1.75 -6.84 -3.70
CA ASP A 19 2.08 -6.13 -2.47
C ASP A 19 1.07 -6.44 -1.34
N ALA A 20 0.01 -7.20 -1.59
CA ALA A 20 -1.05 -7.48 -0.61
C ALA A 20 -0.50 -8.17 0.66
N GLU A 21 0.44 -9.11 0.53
CA GLU A 21 1.09 -9.75 1.69
C GLU A 21 1.84 -8.75 2.56
N ALA A 22 2.63 -7.86 1.94
CA ALA A 22 3.38 -6.83 2.65
C ALA A 22 2.47 -5.80 3.32
N ILE A 23 1.36 -5.43 2.65
CA ILE A 23 0.33 -4.56 3.21
C ILE A 23 -0.36 -5.23 4.38
N PHE A 24 -0.76 -6.50 4.25
CA PHE A 24 -1.35 -7.26 5.34
C PHE A 24 -0.40 -7.30 6.55
N ALA A 25 0.88 -7.58 6.34
CA ALA A 25 1.88 -7.57 7.41
C ALA A 25 2.01 -6.19 8.10
N CYS A 26 1.83 -5.08 7.37
CA CYS A 26 1.83 -3.74 7.94
C CYS A 26 0.55 -3.42 8.72
N PHE A 27 -0.62 -3.75 8.18
CA PHE A 27 -1.92 -3.37 8.73
C PHE A 27 -2.51 -4.37 9.72
N SER A 28 -1.95 -5.58 9.82
CA SER A 28 -2.21 -6.50 10.93
C SER A 28 -1.43 -6.13 12.20
N ASN A 29 -0.42 -5.25 12.09
CA ASN A 29 0.34 -4.76 13.22
C ASN A 29 -0.41 -3.64 13.95
N HIS A 30 -0.81 -3.91 15.19
CA HIS A 30 -1.52 -2.96 16.05
C HIS A 30 -0.78 -1.64 16.24
N GLU A 31 0.55 -1.63 16.31
CA GLU A 31 1.32 -0.39 16.49
C GLU A 31 1.19 0.54 15.28
N VAL A 32 0.91 -0.01 14.09
CA VAL A 32 0.69 0.77 12.86
C VAL A 32 -0.73 1.33 12.83
N THR A 33 -1.73 0.54 13.20
CA THR A 33 -3.17 0.89 13.10
C THR A 33 -3.71 1.65 14.31
N ARG A 34 -2.98 1.69 15.43
CA ARG A 34 -3.37 2.34 16.70
C ARG A 34 -3.97 3.75 16.54
N HIS A 35 -3.49 4.51 15.56
CA HIS A 35 -3.93 5.89 15.31
C HIS A 35 -4.78 6.06 14.04
N TYR A 36 -5.04 4.97 13.32
CA TYR A 36 -5.84 5.01 12.09
C TYR A 36 -7.34 4.96 12.35
N GLY A 37 -7.78 4.53 13.55
CA GLY A 37 -9.20 4.33 13.84
C GLY A 37 -9.83 3.19 13.03
N ILE A 38 -9.01 2.29 12.51
CA ILE A 38 -9.42 1.07 11.81
C ILE A 38 -9.01 -0.15 12.64
N GLU A 39 -9.80 -1.22 12.57
CA GLU A 39 -9.38 -2.51 13.12
C GLU A 39 -8.18 -3.06 12.34
N ASN A 40 -7.37 -3.87 13.01
CA ASN A 40 -6.28 -4.60 12.36
C ASN A 40 -6.86 -5.49 11.26
N MET A 41 -6.13 -5.62 10.16
CA MET A 41 -6.53 -6.58 9.14
C MET A 41 -6.54 -8.00 9.71
N GLY A 42 -7.65 -8.70 9.51
CA GLY A 42 -7.83 -10.09 9.95
C GLY A 42 -7.45 -11.11 8.88
N SER A 43 -7.40 -10.68 7.61
CA SER A 43 -7.21 -11.56 6.46
C SER A 43 -6.42 -10.88 5.33
N ILE A 44 -5.79 -11.68 4.47
CA ILE A 44 -5.09 -11.16 3.28
C ILE A 44 -6.07 -10.62 2.23
N GLU A 45 -7.30 -11.14 2.22
CA GLU A 45 -8.39 -10.71 1.35
C GLU A 45 -8.77 -9.23 1.62
N GLU A 46 -8.73 -8.79 2.88
CA GLU A 46 -8.90 -7.37 3.23
C GLU A 46 -7.78 -6.50 2.65
N ALA A 47 -6.54 -7.00 2.67
CA ALA A 47 -5.40 -6.30 2.06
C ALA A 47 -5.56 -6.20 0.54
N MET A 48 -5.98 -7.29 -0.12
CA MET A 48 -6.27 -7.27 -1.56
C MET A 48 -7.38 -6.27 -1.92
N SER A 49 -8.45 -6.23 -1.13
CA SER A 49 -9.55 -5.26 -1.32
C SER A 49 -9.05 -3.81 -1.16
N MET A 50 -8.15 -3.57 -0.22
CA MET A 50 -7.51 -2.26 -0.03
C MET A 50 -6.63 -1.87 -1.23
N VAL A 51 -5.84 -2.80 -1.77
CA VAL A 51 -5.03 -2.58 -2.99
C VAL A 51 -5.92 -2.18 -4.17
N GLN A 52 -7.01 -2.91 -4.39
CA GLN A 52 -7.97 -2.61 -5.45
C GLN A 52 -8.66 -1.26 -5.25
N SER A 53 -8.97 -0.90 -3.99
CA SER A 53 -9.50 0.42 -3.65
C SER A 53 -8.51 1.54 -4.01
N PHE A 54 -7.21 1.36 -3.77
CA PHE A 54 -6.19 2.34 -4.19
C PHE A 54 -6.08 2.45 -5.71
N ALA A 55 -6.19 1.34 -6.44
CA ALA A 55 -6.22 1.36 -7.89
C ALA A 55 -7.45 2.13 -8.42
N GLY A 56 -8.62 1.90 -7.84
CA GLY A 56 -9.86 2.62 -8.16
C GLY A 56 -9.76 4.12 -7.89
N LEU A 57 -9.23 4.53 -6.73
CA LEU A 57 -9.02 5.95 -6.38
C LEU A 57 -8.16 6.68 -7.42
N TYR A 58 -7.14 6.00 -7.95
CA TYR A 58 -6.30 6.55 -9.00
C TYR A 58 -7.01 6.63 -10.36
N GLN A 59 -7.73 5.56 -10.74
CA GLN A 59 -8.51 5.54 -11.99
C GLN A 59 -9.59 6.63 -12.00
N GLU A 60 -10.25 6.85 -10.87
CA GLU A 60 -11.26 7.91 -10.67
C GLU A 60 -10.66 9.32 -10.52
N LYS A 61 -9.32 9.45 -10.50
CA LYS A 61 -8.60 10.71 -10.26
C LYS A 61 -8.97 11.40 -8.93
N ARG A 62 -9.36 10.62 -7.93
CA ARG A 62 -9.77 11.11 -6.59
C ARG A 62 -8.64 11.07 -5.58
N GLY A 63 -7.60 10.28 -5.86
CA GLY A 63 -6.43 10.19 -5.00
C GLY A 63 -5.32 9.39 -5.64
N ILE A 64 -4.15 9.45 -5.03
CA ILE A 64 -3.01 8.64 -5.42
C ILE A 64 -2.33 8.12 -4.16
N ARG A 65 -2.11 6.80 -4.13
CA ARG A 65 -1.42 6.13 -3.05
C ARG A 65 -0.21 5.41 -3.64
N TRP A 66 0.97 5.84 -3.23
CA TRP A 66 2.22 5.18 -3.59
C TRP A 66 2.55 4.06 -2.60
N GLY A 67 2.97 2.92 -3.14
CA GLY A 67 3.74 1.93 -2.40
C GLY A 67 5.18 2.44 -2.28
N ILE A 68 5.76 2.29 -1.09
CA ILE A 68 7.14 2.70 -0.81
C ILE A 68 8.01 1.46 -0.77
N GLU A 69 8.93 1.35 -1.72
CA GLU A 69 9.88 0.25 -1.83
C GLU A 69 11.28 0.76 -1.56
N ARG A 70 12.04 0.03 -0.72
CA ARG A 70 13.45 0.33 -0.45
C ARG A 70 14.32 -0.20 -1.60
N ARG A 71 15.27 0.62 -2.06
CA ARG A 71 16.18 0.27 -3.16
C ARG A 71 17.27 -0.72 -2.76
N ASP A 72 17.64 -0.73 -1.48
CA ASP A 72 18.76 -1.50 -0.94
C ASP A 72 18.38 -2.91 -0.50
N THR A 73 17.10 -3.27 -0.56
CA THR A 73 16.59 -4.62 -0.33
C THR A 73 15.92 -5.10 -1.62
N LYS A 74 16.70 -5.76 -2.48
CA LYS A 74 16.19 -6.56 -3.60
C LYS A 74 16.68 -7.99 -3.45
#